data_AF-A0A964LB59-F1
#
_entry.id   AF-A0A964LB59-F1
#
_cell.length_a   1.000
_cell.length_b   1.000
_cell.length_c   1.000
_cell.angle_alpha   90.00
_cell.angle_beta   90.00
_cell.angle_gamma   90.00
#
_symmetry.space_group_name_H-M   'P 1'
#
loop_
_entity.id
_entity.type
_entity.pdbx_description
1 polymer ?
#
loop_
_entity_poly.entity_id
_entity_poly.type
_entity_poly.pdbx_seq_one_letter_code
_entity_poly.pdbx_strand_id
1 'polypeptide(L)'
;MTNPTTNPSAPAVRPSRLWRRPFLIGVAGIGLVVLTVAGIFYYRWHVAEQALQDAIAEADRLDPGWRLGELEARRALVPDDKNSAVHINKAGSTGFAIRNAGSTGGAELKAVYEHLDKIPPHVRVTVEQAELLRAALKPLAAPLADAHKVAELPTGRHHVDMSKPLEINLPHVDRGRFIVRLLSYDGMQHLHAGDFDSAWVCCRASLNIARSFGDEPIDVTQSVRAGENRNAIRQVERTLAHGQVKDKALAEMQKLLYEEFKHPALLIAVRGERAMIHEIFSHVEAGKISAAELRQLGAQTWGVPPGVKEEVAGYLSRHEFKPAHAWLLRYLTEAVEIVKLSGDSPEVPLRELEATLAHAPLLARQLAPKFERFATLKASRALCGCAIAALAAERYRLQHKHWPAALADLVAANLLDEVPTDPYDGKPLRLRATKSGIVIYSVGPNGDYGGTALDGNVPTADNDRLEFRLWHAERR
;
A
#
# COMPACT_ATOMS: atom_id res chain seq x y z
N MET A 1 -118.17 -10.53 -12.52
CA MET A 1 -117.55 -9.44 -13.31
C MET A 1 -116.80 -8.59 -12.28
N THR A 2 -115.47 -8.57 -12.15
CA THR A 2 -114.40 -8.44 -13.14
C THR A 2 -113.05 -8.86 -12.50
N ASN A 3 -112.30 -9.78 -13.13
CA ASN A 3 -110.83 -9.65 -13.22
C ASN A 3 -110.53 -8.51 -14.23
N PRO A 4 -109.35 -7.84 -14.31
CA PRO A 4 -107.97 -8.22 -13.90
C PRO A 4 -107.26 -7.01 -13.19
N THR A 5 -105.97 -6.93 -12.82
CA THR A 5 -104.73 -7.05 -13.62
C THR A 5 -103.49 -7.24 -12.72
N THR A 6 -102.72 -8.26 -13.04
CA THR A 6 -101.35 -8.49 -12.58
C THR A 6 -100.39 -7.53 -13.29
N ASN A 7 -99.60 -6.76 -12.52
CA ASN A 7 -98.46 -6.00 -13.05
C ASN A 7 -97.35 -6.95 -13.52
N PRO A 8 -96.74 -6.73 -14.71
CA PRO A 8 -95.61 -7.52 -15.15
C PRO A 8 -94.34 -7.11 -14.39
N SER A 9 -93.71 -8.08 -13.74
CA SER A 9 -92.36 -7.95 -13.16
C SER A 9 -91.32 -7.72 -14.27
N ALA A 10 -90.51 -6.67 -14.11
CA ALA A 10 -89.40 -6.34 -15.01
C ALA A 10 -88.39 -7.50 -15.13
N PRO A 11 -87.82 -7.77 -16.32
CA PRO A 11 -86.84 -8.84 -16.50
C PRO A 11 -85.53 -8.48 -15.79
N ALA A 12 -85.00 -9.42 -14.99
CA ALA A 12 -83.68 -9.31 -14.39
C ALA A 12 -82.60 -9.30 -15.50
N VAL A 13 -81.91 -8.16 -15.66
CA VAL A 13 -80.77 -8.00 -16.57
C VAL A 13 -79.62 -8.89 -16.07
N ARG A 14 -79.40 -10.04 -16.73
CA ARG A 14 -78.21 -10.87 -16.48
C ARG A 14 -76.96 -10.10 -16.94
N PRO A 15 -75.94 -9.89 -16.08
CA PRO A 15 -74.71 -9.22 -16.52
C PRO A 15 -74.05 -10.04 -17.63
N SER A 16 -73.77 -9.38 -18.77
CA SER A 16 -73.27 -10.04 -19.97
C SER A 16 -71.91 -10.71 -19.69
N ARG A 17 -71.81 -12.01 -19.99
CA ARG A 17 -70.57 -12.81 -19.86
C ARG A 17 -69.46 -12.39 -20.83
N LEU A 18 -69.70 -11.38 -21.67
CA LEU A 18 -68.84 -10.96 -22.78
C LEU A 18 -67.64 -10.09 -22.35
N TRP A 19 -67.69 -9.46 -21.16
CA TRP A 19 -66.57 -8.65 -20.64
C TRP A 19 -65.55 -9.45 -19.80
N ARG A 20 -65.88 -10.68 -19.37
CA ARG A 20 -64.98 -11.50 -18.54
C ARG A 20 -63.83 -12.13 -19.33
N ARG A 21 -64.05 -12.47 -20.59
CA ARG A 21 -63.04 -13.09 -21.47
C ARG A 21 -61.86 -12.16 -21.81
N PRO A 22 -62.07 -10.92 -22.27
CA PRO A 22 -60.94 -10.00 -22.53
C PRO A 22 -60.20 -9.63 -21.23
N PHE A 23 -60.90 -9.52 -20.10
CA PHE A 23 -60.29 -9.31 -18.78
C PHE A 23 -59.39 -10.49 -18.37
N LEU A 24 -59.87 -11.74 -18.49
CA LEU A 24 -59.08 -12.94 -18.16
C LEU A 24 -57.88 -13.12 -19.10
N ILE A 25 -58.01 -12.79 -20.39
CA ILE A 25 -56.91 -12.78 -21.36
C ILE A 25 -55.88 -11.70 -20.99
N GLY A 26 -56.33 -10.50 -20.59
CA GLY A 26 -55.46 -9.44 -20.10
C GLY A 26 -54.67 -9.83 -18.85
N VAL A 27 -55.34 -10.46 -17.86
CA VAL A 27 -54.68 -10.96 -16.64
C VAL A 27 -53.69 -12.08 -16.97
N ALA A 28 -54.03 -13.01 -17.87
CA ALA A 28 -53.12 -14.06 -18.32
C ALA A 28 -51.90 -13.49 -19.08
N GLY A 29 -52.11 -12.46 -19.91
CA GLY A 29 -51.02 -11.75 -20.59
C GLY A 29 -50.08 -11.05 -19.62
N ILE A 30 -50.61 -10.35 -18.61
CA ILE A 30 -49.80 -9.75 -17.54
C ILE A 30 -49.04 -10.82 -16.77
N GLY A 31 -49.69 -11.94 -16.42
CA GLY A 31 -49.06 -13.07 -15.75
C GLY A 31 -47.89 -13.65 -16.54
N LEU A 32 -48.04 -13.81 -17.86
CA LEU A 32 -46.96 -14.28 -18.75
C LEU A 32 -45.77 -13.31 -18.77
N VAL A 33 -46.03 -12.01 -18.85
CA VAL A 33 -44.98 -10.97 -18.79
C VAL A 33 -44.23 -11.03 -17.46
N VAL A 34 -44.96 -11.09 -16.33
CA VAL A 34 -44.35 -11.19 -14.99
C VAL A 34 -43.51 -12.46 -14.85
N LEU A 35 -44.00 -13.61 -15.30
CA LEU A 35 -43.25 -14.88 -15.27
C LEU A 35 -42.01 -14.85 -16.16
N THR A 36 -42.10 -14.23 -17.34
CA THR A 36 -40.96 -14.08 -18.26
C THR A 36 -39.88 -13.20 -17.65
N VAL A 37 -40.28 -12.05 -17.08
CA VAL A 37 -39.37 -11.13 -16.38
C VAL A 37 -38.74 -11.83 -15.18
N ALA A 38 -39.53 -12.49 -14.33
CA ALA A 38 -39.03 -13.25 -13.18
C ALA A 38 -38.06 -14.37 -13.62
N GLY A 39 -38.36 -15.09 -14.70
CA GLY A 39 -37.49 -16.11 -15.27
C GLY A 39 -36.15 -15.54 -15.77
N ILE A 40 -36.16 -14.38 -16.44
CA ILE A 40 -34.94 -13.68 -16.85
C ILE A 40 -34.12 -13.26 -15.62
N PHE A 41 -34.74 -12.70 -14.59
CA PHE A 41 -34.06 -12.31 -13.36
C PHE A 41 -33.46 -13.52 -12.64
N TYR A 42 -34.21 -14.62 -12.51
CA TYR A 42 -33.74 -15.85 -11.90
C TYR A 42 -32.56 -16.46 -12.69
N TYR A 43 -32.67 -16.54 -14.02
CA TYR A 43 -31.59 -17.04 -14.88
C TYR A 43 -30.32 -16.19 -14.74
N ARG A 44 -30.45 -14.86 -14.80
CA ARG A 44 -29.30 -13.94 -14.61
C ARG A 44 -28.67 -14.10 -13.24
N TRP A 45 -29.48 -14.24 -12.19
CA TRP A 45 -29.00 -14.48 -10.84
C TRP A 45 -28.27 -15.82 -10.73
N HIS A 46 -28.82 -16.88 -11.31
CA HIS A 46 -28.22 -18.22 -11.27
C HIS A 46 -26.89 -18.29 -12.03
N VAL A 47 -26.82 -17.70 -13.23
CA VAL A 47 -25.57 -17.60 -14.00
C VAL A 47 -24.52 -16.78 -13.26
N ALA A 48 -24.92 -15.67 -12.63
CA ALA A 48 -24.00 -14.85 -11.84
C ALA A 48 -23.49 -15.56 -10.58
N GLU A 49 -24.36 -16.32 -9.91
CA GLU A 49 -23.98 -17.17 -8.78
C GLU A 49 -22.97 -18.23 -9.19
N GLN A 50 -23.24 -18.97 -10.26
CA GLN A 50 -22.33 -19.99 -10.77
C GLN A 50 -20.97 -19.39 -11.14
N ALA A 51 -20.96 -18.25 -11.85
CA ALA A 51 -19.72 -17.57 -12.22
C ALA A 51 -18.89 -17.14 -11.00
N LEU A 52 -19.55 -16.70 -9.92
CA LEU A 52 -18.89 -16.36 -8.66
C LEU A 52 -18.31 -17.60 -7.97
N GLN A 53 -19.08 -18.68 -7.86
CA GLN A 53 -18.59 -19.93 -7.27
C GLN A 53 -17.39 -20.50 -8.06
N ASP A 54 -17.43 -20.43 -9.39
CA ASP A 54 -16.32 -20.83 -10.25
C ASP A 54 -15.07 -19.95 -9.99
N ALA A 55 -15.25 -18.64 -9.84
CA ALA A 55 -14.14 -17.72 -9.53
C ALA A 55 -13.54 -17.98 -8.13
N ILE A 56 -14.38 -18.30 -7.15
CA ILE A 56 -13.94 -18.69 -5.80
C ILE A 56 -13.16 -20.01 -5.86
N ALA A 57 -13.69 -21.02 -6.54
CA ALA A 57 -13.04 -22.32 -6.69
C ALA A 57 -11.71 -22.21 -7.44
N GLU A 58 -11.64 -21.34 -8.45
CA GLU A 58 -10.40 -21.02 -9.16
C GLU A 58 -9.36 -20.38 -8.22
N ALA A 59 -9.74 -19.37 -7.44
CA ALA A 59 -8.87 -18.74 -6.46
C ALA A 59 -8.40 -19.72 -5.37
N ASP A 60 -9.31 -20.59 -4.88
CA ASP A 60 -9.00 -21.64 -3.90
C ASP A 60 -7.99 -22.65 -4.45
N ARG A 61 -8.09 -23.00 -5.74
CA ARG A 61 -7.16 -23.92 -6.41
C ARG A 61 -5.77 -23.28 -6.64
N LEU A 62 -5.73 -22.00 -7.04
CA LEU A 62 -4.48 -21.31 -7.40
C LEU A 62 -3.73 -20.73 -6.20
N ASP A 63 -4.44 -20.39 -5.13
CA ASP A 63 -3.85 -19.78 -3.94
C ASP A 63 -4.62 -20.17 -2.66
N PRO A 64 -4.49 -21.43 -2.18
CA PRO A 64 -5.25 -21.91 -1.03
C PRO A 64 -5.17 -20.98 0.18
N GLY A 65 -6.34 -20.71 0.77
CA GLY A 65 -6.62 -19.77 1.86
C GLY A 65 -6.11 -18.35 1.65
N TRP A 66 -6.56 -17.78 0.54
CA TRP A 66 -6.38 -16.40 0.12
C TRP A 66 -7.35 -15.41 0.78
N ARG A 67 -8.36 -15.88 1.56
CA ARG A 67 -9.35 -15.00 2.17
C ARG A 67 -8.71 -14.16 3.27
N LEU A 68 -9.29 -12.99 3.56
CA LEU A 68 -8.65 -11.98 4.41
C LEU A 68 -8.31 -12.51 5.81
N GLY A 69 -9.27 -13.21 6.45
CA GLY A 69 -9.05 -13.84 7.75
C GLY A 69 -8.00 -14.94 7.73
N GLU A 70 -7.87 -15.69 6.63
CA GLU A 70 -6.86 -16.74 6.47
C GLU A 70 -5.46 -16.13 6.25
N LEU A 71 -5.37 -15.04 5.48
CA LEU A 71 -4.13 -14.29 5.31
C LEU A 71 -3.65 -13.74 6.66
N GLU A 72 -4.52 -13.10 7.45
CA GLU A 72 -4.17 -12.57 8.77
C GLU A 72 -3.75 -13.69 9.76
N ALA A 73 -4.46 -14.82 9.76
CA ALA A 73 -4.14 -15.95 10.63
C ALA A 73 -2.78 -16.58 10.32
N ARG A 74 -2.34 -16.56 9.06
CA ARG A 74 -1.05 -17.14 8.62
C ARG A 74 0.15 -16.27 8.89
N ARG A 75 -0.04 -14.97 9.15
CA ARG A 75 1.07 -14.07 9.41
C ARG A 75 1.94 -14.61 10.54
N ALA A 76 3.25 -14.36 10.46
CA ALA A 76 4.18 -14.85 11.48
C ALA A 76 3.82 -14.27 12.86
N LEU A 77 3.76 -15.10 13.90
CA LEU A 77 3.61 -14.62 15.27
C LEU A 77 4.96 -14.08 15.77
N VAL A 78 4.94 -12.93 16.43
CA VAL A 78 6.14 -12.29 16.97
C VAL A 78 5.93 -12.09 18.48
N PRO A 79 6.71 -12.79 19.33
CA PRO A 79 6.67 -12.59 20.78
C PRO A 79 6.93 -11.14 21.17
N ASP A 80 6.29 -10.66 22.24
CA ASP A 80 6.33 -9.25 22.66
C ASP A 80 7.76 -8.72 22.90
N ASP A 81 8.66 -9.56 23.43
CA ASP A 81 10.07 -9.21 23.67
C ASP A 81 10.89 -9.02 22.38
N LYS A 82 10.40 -9.55 21.26
CA LYS A 82 11.00 -9.42 19.93
C LYS A 82 10.20 -8.53 18.98
N ASN A 83 9.02 -8.06 19.41
CA ASN A 83 8.09 -7.35 18.55
C ASN A 83 8.31 -5.84 18.60
N SER A 84 8.91 -5.28 17.55
CA SER A 84 9.10 -3.82 17.44
C SER A 84 7.79 -3.02 17.49
N ALA A 85 6.65 -3.62 17.12
CA ALA A 85 5.35 -2.96 17.16
C ALA A 85 4.97 -2.47 18.57
N VAL A 86 5.43 -3.15 19.63
CA VAL A 86 5.19 -2.73 21.02
C VAL A 86 5.80 -1.35 21.28
N HIS A 87 7.07 -1.18 20.90
CA HIS A 87 7.80 0.07 21.06
C HIS A 87 7.31 1.17 20.10
N ILE A 88 6.96 0.82 18.86
CA ILE A 88 6.42 1.76 17.87
C ILE A 88 5.07 2.31 18.32
N ASN A 89 4.18 1.45 18.81
CA ASN A 89 2.87 1.88 19.30
C ASN A 89 2.97 2.75 20.55
N LYS A 90 3.87 2.40 21.47
CA LYS A 90 4.16 3.21 22.66
C LYS A 90 4.72 4.58 22.27
N ALA A 91 5.82 4.62 21.50
CA ALA A 91 6.46 5.85 21.05
C ALA A 91 5.48 6.74 20.27
N GLY A 92 4.76 6.15 19.31
CA GLY A 92 3.80 6.86 18.48
C GLY A 92 2.64 7.44 19.30
N SER A 93 1.99 6.65 20.14
CA SER A 93 0.85 7.12 20.95
C SER A 93 1.25 8.25 21.91
N THR A 94 2.37 8.10 22.62
CA THR A 94 2.89 9.15 23.50
C THR A 94 3.28 10.41 22.71
N GLY A 95 3.97 10.25 21.57
CA GLY A 95 4.36 11.37 20.74
C GLY A 95 3.18 12.13 20.14
N PHE A 96 2.14 11.42 19.67
CA PHE A 96 0.89 12.05 19.23
C PHE A 96 0.19 12.83 20.35
N ALA A 97 0.14 12.26 21.57
CA ALA A 97 -0.46 12.94 22.71
C ALA A 97 0.28 14.25 23.03
N ILE A 98 1.61 14.24 23.06
CA ILE A 98 2.44 15.44 23.28
C ILE A 98 2.22 16.48 22.18
N ARG A 99 2.19 16.04 20.92
CA ARG A 99 1.95 16.92 19.77
C ARG A 99 0.57 17.57 19.84
N ASN A 100 -0.46 16.80 20.18
CA ASN A 100 -1.85 17.26 20.20
C ASN A 100 -2.15 18.12 21.45
N ALA A 101 -1.41 17.95 22.54
CA ALA A 101 -1.54 18.76 23.76
C ALA A 101 -1.05 20.21 23.59
N GLY A 102 -0.53 20.59 22.42
CA GLY A 102 -0.07 21.95 22.13
C GLY A 102 1.25 22.34 22.80
N SER A 103 1.90 21.42 23.54
CA SER A 103 3.23 21.64 24.12
C SER A 103 4.36 21.69 23.07
N THR A 104 4.05 21.34 21.83
CA THR A 104 4.85 21.61 20.63
C THR A 104 3.91 22.16 19.58
N GLY A 105 4.17 23.35 19.05
CA GLY A 105 3.40 23.88 17.94
C GLY A 105 3.45 22.90 16.76
N GLY A 106 2.36 22.18 16.50
CA GLY A 106 2.26 21.31 15.32
C GLY A 106 2.56 22.08 14.01
N ALA A 107 2.33 23.39 14.01
CA ALA A 107 2.73 24.31 12.95
C ALA A 107 4.24 24.63 12.94
N GLU A 108 4.91 24.74 14.08
CA GLU A 108 6.35 25.01 14.21
C GLU A 108 7.16 23.80 13.75
N LEU A 109 6.77 22.59 14.21
CA LEU A 109 7.32 21.32 13.73
C LEU A 109 7.13 21.24 12.20
N LYS A 110 5.93 21.48 11.68
CA LYS A 110 5.66 21.45 10.23
C LYS A 110 6.53 22.42 9.43
N ALA A 111 6.70 23.66 9.89
CA ALA A 111 7.51 24.67 9.21
C ALA A 111 9.00 24.30 9.20
N VAL A 112 9.50 23.73 10.31
CA VAL A 112 10.85 23.18 10.38
C VAL A 112 11.00 22.01 9.39
N TYR A 113 10.00 21.13 9.27
CA TYR A 113 10.02 19.97 8.38
C TYR A 113 10.12 20.36 6.90
N GLU A 114 9.31 21.32 6.46
CA GLU A 114 9.25 21.72 5.04
C GLU A 114 10.56 22.32 4.52
N HIS A 115 11.41 22.85 5.39
CA HIS A 115 12.71 23.40 5.03
C HIS A 115 13.83 22.35 5.11
N LEU A 116 13.85 21.53 6.17
CA LEU A 116 14.91 20.55 6.39
C LEU A 116 14.86 19.36 5.42
N ASP A 117 13.65 18.93 5.03
CA ASP A 117 13.48 17.82 4.10
C ASP A 117 14.05 18.14 2.70
N LYS A 118 14.30 19.42 2.39
CA LYS A 118 14.88 19.88 1.11
C LYS A 118 16.40 19.96 1.12
N ILE A 119 17.05 19.80 2.27
CA ILE A 119 18.51 19.89 2.38
C ILE A 119 19.12 18.65 1.73
N PRO A 120 20.04 18.77 0.74
CA PRO A 120 20.71 17.60 0.17
C PRO A 120 21.47 16.77 1.22
N PRO A 121 21.67 15.45 1.02
CA PRO A 121 22.30 14.58 2.01
C PRO A 121 23.71 14.96 2.44
N HIS A 122 24.48 15.69 1.63
CA HIS A 122 25.85 16.10 1.93
C HIS A 122 25.96 17.49 2.58
N VAL A 123 24.83 18.20 2.71
CA VAL A 123 24.80 19.55 3.27
C VAL A 123 24.49 19.45 4.77
N ARG A 124 25.38 20.04 5.58
CA ARG A 124 25.20 20.20 7.03
C ARG A 124 24.11 21.20 7.34
N VAL A 125 23.27 20.83 8.30
CA VAL A 125 22.34 21.77 8.93
C VAL A 125 23.14 22.88 9.60
N THR A 126 22.66 24.11 9.48
CA THR A 126 23.26 25.27 10.15
C THR A 126 23.09 25.17 11.66
N VAL A 127 23.85 25.97 12.42
CA VAL A 127 23.69 26.05 13.88
C VAL A 127 22.26 26.46 14.25
N GLU A 128 21.67 27.43 13.54
CA GLU A 128 20.30 27.88 13.75
C GLU A 128 19.28 26.75 13.51
N GLN A 129 19.43 26.01 12.41
CA GLN A 129 18.60 24.84 12.11
C GLN A 129 18.76 23.75 13.16
N ALA A 130 19.98 23.54 13.67
CA ALA A 130 20.24 22.58 14.72
C ALA A 130 19.59 22.98 16.06
N GLU A 131 19.61 24.25 16.44
CA GLU A 131 18.92 24.72 17.65
C GLU A 131 17.39 24.59 17.52
N LEU A 132 16.83 24.92 16.35
CA LEU A 132 15.40 24.75 16.09
C LEU A 132 14.97 23.28 16.22
N LEU A 133 15.73 22.37 15.62
CA LEU A 133 15.51 20.94 15.75
C LEU A 133 15.59 20.48 17.21
N ARG A 134 16.62 20.90 17.95
CA ARG A 134 16.78 20.53 19.36
C ARG A 134 15.61 21.01 20.21
N ALA A 135 15.17 22.25 20.02
CA ALA A 135 14.01 22.81 20.71
C ALA A 135 12.74 22.01 20.41
N ALA A 136 12.53 21.65 19.14
CA ALA A 136 11.38 20.89 18.67
C ALA A 136 11.36 19.44 19.18
N LEU A 137 12.53 18.79 19.30
CA LEU A 137 12.65 17.41 19.77
C LEU A 137 12.67 17.27 21.30
N LYS A 138 13.06 18.31 22.05
CA LYS A 138 13.13 18.29 23.53
C LYS A 138 11.87 17.72 24.22
N PRO A 139 10.64 18.17 23.91
CA PRO A 139 9.43 17.59 24.51
C PRO A 139 9.13 16.17 24.02
N LEU A 140 9.76 15.71 22.95
CA LEU A 140 9.60 14.38 22.37
C LEU A 140 10.74 13.41 22.78
N ALA A 141 11.55 13.76 23.78
CA ALA A 141 12.67 12.93 24.23
C ALA A 141 12.24 11.53 24.70
N ALA A 142 11.12 11.41 25.43
CA ALA A 142 10.60 10.13 25.89
C ALA A 142 10.15 9.20 24.74
N PRO A 143 9.29 9.64 23.79
CA PRO A 143 8.94 8.81 22.65
C PRO A 143 10.14 8.51 21.73
N LEU A 144 11.12 9.42 21.58
CA LEU A 144 12.38 9.13 20.87
C LEU A 144 13.18 8.01 21.54
N ALA A 145 13.29 8.01 22.87
CA ALA A 145 13.99 6.95 23.60
C ALA A 145 13.33 5.57 23.40
N ASP A 146 12.00 5.51 23.31
CA ASP A 146 11.31 4.26 22.95
C ASP A 146 11.51 3.91 21.47
N ALA A 147 11.55 4.89 20.57
CA ALA A 147 11.84 4.67 19.15
C ALA A 147 13.25 4.11 18.92
N HIS A 148 14.26 4.56 19.66
CA HIS A 148 15.62 4.03 19.55
C HIS A 148 15.74 2.54 19.89
N LYS A 149 14.89 2.02 20.78
CA LYS A 149 14.86 0.57 21.09
C LYS A 149 14.52 -0.28 19.87
N VAL A 150 13.80 0.29 18.90
CA VAL A 150 13.45 -0.40 17.64
C VAL A 150 14.69 -0.73 16.80
N ALA A 151 15.82 -0.05 17.01
CA ALA A 151 17.07 -0.37 16.32
C ALA A 151 17.55 -1.81 16.56
N GLU A 152 17.21 -2.41 17.71
CA GLU A 152 17.57 -3.80 18.06
C GLU A 152 16.47 -4.82 17.72
N LEU A 153 15.34 -4.37 17.17
CA LEU A 153 14.14 -5.18 16.94
C LEU A 153 13.76 -5.16 15.45
N PRO A 154 14.39 -6.01 14.61
CA PRO A 154 14.23 -5.98 13.14
C PRO A 154 12.90 -6.54 12.64
N THR A 155 12.06 -7.06 13.53
CA THR A 155 10.80 -7.73 13.21
C THR A 155 9.68 -7.12 14.05
N GLY A 156 8.50 -6.97 13.45
CA GLY A 156 7.32 -6.52 14.16
C GLY A 156 6.05 -7.11 13.57
N ARG A 157 4.99 -7.10 14.37
CA ARG A 157 3.63 -7.43 13.97
C ARG A 157 2.65 -6.49 14.66
N HIS A 158 1.87 -5.79 13.85
CA HIS A 158 0.75 -4.96 14.31
C HIS A 158 -0.55 -5.74 14.22
N HIS A 159 -1.41 -5.57 15.25
CA HIS A 159 -2.76 -6.10 15.23
C HIS A 159 -3.68 -5.12 14.52
N VAL A 160 -4.43 -5.60 13.53
CA VAL A 160 -5.40 -4.83 12.77
C VAL A 160 -6.74 -5.55 12.84
N ASP A 161 -7.77 -4.85 13.31
CA ASP A 161 -9.14 -5.35 13.23
C ASP A 161 -9.66 -5.17 11.80
N MET A 162 -9.78 -6.28 11.07
CA MET A 162 -10.28 -6.33 9.71
C MET A 162 -11.75 -6.76 9.62
N SER A 163 -12.46 -6.87 10.74
CA SER A 163 -13.86 -7.32 10.78
C SER A 163 -14.84 -6.37 10.08
N LYS A 164 -14.44 -5.11 9.87
CA LYS A 164 -15.20 -4.09 9.15
C LYS A 164 -14.37 -3.51 8.01
N PRO A 165 -14.44 -4.09 6.80
CA PRO A 165 -13.51 -3.75 5.72
C PRO A 165 -13.61 -2.30 5.21
N LEU A 166 -14.73 -1.60 5.42
CA LEU A 166 -14.90 -0.18 5.07
C LEU A 166 -14.50 0.80 6.19
N GLU A 167 -14.22 0.29 7.40
CA GLU A 167 -13.89 1.09 8.59
C GLU A 167 -12.51 0.71 9.19
N ILE A 168 -11.65 0.05 8.41
CA ILE A 168 -10.33 -0.38 8.91
C ILE A 168 -9.52 0.84 9.34
N ASN A 169 -9.15 0.86 10.62
CA ASN A 169 -8.27 1.88 11.19
C ASN A 169 -6.85 1.35 11.27
N LEU A 170 -5.88 2.14 10.78
CA LEU A 170 -4.47 1.78 10.71
C LEU A 170 -3.61 2.75 11.56
N PRO A 171 -3.84 2.86 12.88
CA PRO A 171 -3.14 3.85 13.70
C PRO A 171 -1.64 3.60 13.75
N HIS A 172 -1.20 2.34 13.57
CA HIS A 172 0.22 1.99 13.50
C HIS A 172 0.93 2.58 12.27
N VAL A 173 0.22 2.76 11.16
CA VAL A 173 0.76 3.40 9.94
C VAL A 173 1.10 4.87 10.22
N ASP A 174 0.18 5.61 10.82
CA ASP A 174 0.40 7.01 11.18
C ASP A 174 1.49 7.18 12.24
N ARG A 175 1.53 6.27 13.22
CA ARG A 175 2.58 6.21 14.25
C ARG A 175 3.94 5.92 13.64
N GLY A 176 4.05 4.92 12.76
CA GLY A 176 5.30 4.59 12.09
C GLY A 176 5.88 5.77 11.31
N ARG A 177 5.07 6.41 10.46
CA ARG A 177 5.44 7.63 9.71
C ARG A 177 5.91 8.75 10.61
N PHE A 178 5.15 9.00 11.68
CA PHE A 178 5.49 10.05 12.63
C PHE A 178 6.84 9.80 13.30
N ILE A 179 7.09 8.57 13.77
CA ILE A 179 8.33 8.23 14.47
C ILE A 179 9.55 8.19 13.53
N VAL A 180 9.44 7.66 12.31
CA VAL A 180 10.55 7.71 11.34
C VAL A 180 10.95 9.14 11.04
N ARG A 181 9.97 10.04 10.91
CA ARG A 181 10.24 11.47 10.76
C ARG A 181 10.99 12.06 11.96
N LEU A 182 10.59 11.73 13.19
CA LEU A 182 11.33 12.18 14.38
C LEU A 182 12.77 11.64 14.42
N LEU A 183 12.97 10.35 14.11
CA LEU A 183 14.29 9.73 14.04
C LEU A 183 15.18 10.37 12.97
N SER A 184 14.59 10.81 11.85
CA SER A 184 15.33 11.49 10.79
C SER A 184 15.94 12.80 11.30
N TYR A 185 15.21 13.54 12.13
CA TYR A 185 15.67 14.80 12.71
C TYR A 185 16.63 14.60 13.87
N ASP A 186 16.39 13.58 14.69
CA ASP A 186 17.33 13.21 15.75
C ASP A 186 18.66 12.75 15.16
N GLY A 187 18.62 11.98 14.06
CA GLY A 187 19.79 11.65 13.26
C GLY A 187 20.52 12.90 12.76
N MET A 188 19.82 13.92 12.25
CA MET A 188 20.44 15.19 11.85
C MET A 188 21.08 15.94 13.03
N GLN A 189 20.50 15.89 14.24
CA GLN A 189 21.11 16.44 15.46
C GLN A 189 22.42 15.71 15.81
N HIS A 190 22.40 14.39 15.80
CA HIS A 190 23.59 13.57 16.05
C HIS A 190 24.69 13.85 15.03
N LEU A 191 24.35 13.98 13.74
CA LEU A 191 25.31 14.36 12.70
C LEU A 191 25.89 15.76 12.90
N HIS A 192 25.09 16.73 13.33
CA HIS A 192 25.58 18.07 13.66
C HIS A 192 26.55 18.04 14.85
N ALA A 193 26.29 17.19 15.84
CA ALA A 193 27.15 16.98 17.01
C ALA A 193 28.39 16.11 16.72
N GLY A 194 28.51 15.51 15.53
CA GLY A 194 29.58 14.58 15.18
C GLY A 194 29.43 13.17 15.80
N ASP A 195 28.25 12.83 16.33
CA ASP A 195 27.93 11.53 16.90
C ASP A 195 27.36 10.58 15.83
N PHE A 196 28.25 10.02 15.01
CA PHE A 196 27.86 9.15 13.89
C PHE A 196 27.28 7.81 14.34
N ASP A 197 27.70 7.29 15.50
CA ASP A 197 27.20 6.01 16.02
C ASP A 197 25.72 6.14 16.40
N SER A 198 25.31 7.21 17.08
CA SER A 198 23.90 7.46 17.40
C SER A 198 23.07 7.80 16.16
N ALA A 199 23.61 8.58 15.20
CA ALA A 199 22.92 8.82 13.93
C ALA A 199 22.63 7.50 13.17
N TRP A 200 23.57 6.54 13.23
CA TRP A 200 23.39 5.22 12.64
C TRP A 200 22.31 4.39 13.35
N VAL A 201 22.17 4.53 14.67
CA VAL A 201 21.06 3.94 15.43
C VAL A 201 19.71 4.47 14.93
N CYS A 202 19.58 5.78 14.67
CA CYS A 202 18.37 6.36 14.09
C CYS A 202 18.04 5.78 12.70
N CYS A 203 19.08 5.57 11.87
CA CYS A 203 18.93 4.94 10.55
C CYS A 203 18.39 3.51 10.68
N ARG A 204 18.98 2.69 11.58
CA ARG A 204 18.57 1.30 11.80
C ARG A 204 17.17 1.21 12.41
N ALA A 205 16.85 2.07 13.38
CA ALA A 205 15.50 2.17 13.93
C ALA A 205 14.48 2.50 12.85
N SER A 206 14.76 3.48 11.98
CA SER A 206 13.87 3.86 10.88
C SER A 206 13.61 2.70 9.92
N LEU A 207 14.65 1.97 9.52
CA LEU A 207 14.51 0.77 8.68
C LEU A 207 13.67 -0.30 9.39
N ASN A 208 13.92 -0.55 10.67
CA ASN A 208 13.18 -1.55 11.45
C ASN A 208 11.71 -1.17 11.66
N ILE A 209 11.36 0.12 11.71
CA ILE A 209 9.97 0.57 11.72
C ILE A 209 9.26 0.20 10.42
N ALA A 210 9.89 0.46 9.27
CA ALA A 210 9.34 0.03 7.99
C ALA A 210 9.18 -1.51 7.93
N ARG A 211 10.18 -2.24 8.44
CA ARG A 211 10.14 -3.71 8.52
C ARG A 211 9.02 -4.25 9.41
N SER A 212 8.62 -3.50 10.44
CA SER A 212 7.59 -3.89 11.42
C SER A 212 6.20 -4.09 10.81
N PHE A 213 5.93 -3.50 9.65
CA PHE A 213 4.68 -3.73 8.90
C PHE A 213 4.55 -5.17 8.40
N GLY A 214 5.70 -5.87 8.26
CA GLY A 214 5.75 -7.28 7.92
C GLY A 214 4.95 -7.64 6.65
N ASP A 215 4.23 -8.74 6.79
CA ASP A 215 3.36 -9.38 5.81
C ASP A 215 1.88 -8.95 5.93
N GLU A 216 1.59 -7.77 6.49
CA GLU A 216 0.23 -7.25 6.60
C GLU A 216 -0.43 -7.14 5.21
N PRO A 217 -1.59 -7.81 4.96
CA PRO A 217 -2.20 -7.95 3.64
C PRO A 217 -3.05 -6.72 3.28
N ILE A 218 -2.50 -5.52 3.45
CA ILE A 218 -3.14 -4.24 3.13
C ILE A 218 -2.17 -3.42 2.27
N ASP A 219 -2.61 -3.01 1.08
CA ASP A 219 -1.81 -2.21 0.14
C ASP A 219 -1.24 -0.96 0.80
N VAL A 220 -2.09 -0.17 1.47
CA VAL A 220 -1.68 1.06 2.17
C VAL A 220 -0.49 0.79 3.09
N THR A 221 -0.50 -0.30 3.85
CA THR A 221 0.57 -0.66 4.77
C THR A 221 1.86 -1.03 4.02
N GLN A 222 1.78 -1.81 2.93
CA GLN A 222 2.96 -2.15 2.11
C GLN A 222 3.54 -0.92 1.38
N SER A 223 2.68 0.00 0.93
CA SER A 223 3.07 1.27 0.32
C SER A 223 3.77 2.19 1.33
N VAL A 224 3.30 2.23 2.59
CA VAL A 224 3.96 2.94 3.69
C VAL A 224 5.32 2.31 3.99
N ARG A 225 5.40 0.98 4.12
CA ARG A 225 6.68 0.26 4.28
C ARG A 225 7.70 0.69 3.23
N ALA A 226 7.30 0.70 1.96
CA ALA A 226 8.16 1.12 0.86
C ALA A 226 8.64 2.57 1.01
N GLY A 227 7.74 3.47 1.43
CA GLY A 227 8.07 4.87 1.71
C GLY A 227 9.09 5.03 2.84
N GLU A 228 8.84 4.38 3.98
CA GLU A 228 9.73 4.48 5.15
C GLU A 228 11.07 3.79 4.93
N ASN A 229 11.12 2.71 4.13
CA ASN A 229 12.37 2.12 3.67
C ASN A 229 13.23 3.13 2.90
N ARG A 230 12.63 3.90 1.99
CA ARG A 230 13.34 4.96 1.26
C ARG A 230 13.85 6.04 2.22
N ASN A 231 13.02 6.50 3.15
CA ASN A 231 13.41 7.49 4.16
C ASN A 231 14.61 7.00 4.99
N ALA A 232 14.61 5.74 5.42
CA ALA A 232 15.73 5.14 6.15
C ALA A 232 17.02 5.11 5.29
N ILE A 233 16.91 4.74 4.01
CA ILE A 233 18.05 4.76 3.08
C ILE A 233 18.60 6.18 2.89
N ARG A 234 17.74 7.21 2.85
CA ARG A 234 18.17 8.61 2.80
C ARG A 234 18.93 9.06 4.04
N GLN A 235 18.51 8.59 5.22
CA GLN A 235 19.25 8.83 6.46
C GLN A 235 20.62 8.13 6.44
N VAL A 236 20.69 6.91 5.92
CA VAL A 236 21.96 6.17 5.73
C VAL A 236 22.89 6.93 4.78
N GLU A 237 22.39 7.38 3.63
CA GLU A 237 23.14 8.18 2.66
C GLU A 237 23.68 9.47 3.28
N ARG A 238 22.83 10.21 4.01
CA ARG A 238 23.24 11.42 4.73
C ARG A 238 24.32 11.11 5.78
N THR A 239 24.18 10.04 6.56
CA THR A 239 25.17 9.68 7.58
C THR A 239 26.54 9.40 6.97
N LEU A 240 26.59 8.67 5.86
CA LEU A 240 27.84 8.38 5.15
C LEU A 240 28.39 9.57 4.36
N ALA A 241 27.55 10.55 4.04
CA ALA A 241 27.99 11.80 3.43
C ALA A 241 28.73 12.71 4.42
N HIS A 242 28.50 12.57 5.72
CA HIS A 242 29.08 13.43 6.77
C HIS A 242 30.20 12.78 7.58
N GLY A 243 30.27 11.44 7.58
CA GLY A 243 31.17 10.71 8.46
C GLY A 243 31.55 9.33 7.97
N GLN A 244 32.07 8.55 8.91
CA GLN A 244 32.47 7.16 8.67
C GLN A 244 31.79 6.27 9.72
N VAL A 245 31.34 5.10 9.27
CA VAL A 245 30.73 4.07 10.10
C VAL A 245 31.59 2.81 10.00
N LYS A 246 31.69 2.07 11.10
CA LYS A 246 32.52 0.86 11.18
C LYS A 246 32.02 -0.23 10.23
N ASP A 247 32.94 -0.98 9.62
CA ASP A 247 32.63 -2.05 8.66
C ASP A 247 31.57 -3.04 9.17
N LYS A 248 31.64 -3.43 10.45
CA LYS A 248 30.65 -4.32 11.07
C LYS A 248 29.21 -3.75 11.01
N ALA A 249 29.04 -2.47 11.35
CA ALA A 249 27.72 -1.83 11.34
C ALA A 249 27.20 -1.60 9.91
N LEU A 250 28.10 -1.37 8.94
CA LEU A 250 27.76 -1.35 7.52
C LEU A 250 27.27 -2.72 7.05
N ALA A 251 27.95 -3.80 7.43
CA ALA A 251 27.59 -5.18 7.08
C ALA A 251 26.23 -5.58 7.69
N GLU A 252 25.96 -5.20 8.94
CA GLU A 252 24.66 -5.43 9.60
C GLU A 252 23.52 -4.72 8.87
N MET A 253 23.69 -3.44 8.52
CA MET A 253 22.69 -2.69 7.74
C MET A 253 22.52 -3.26 6.32
N GLN A 254 23.62 -3.65 5.67
CA GLN A 254 23.61 -4.28 4.35
C GLN A 254 22.77 -5.57 4.36
N LYS A 255 22.88 -6.39 5.42
CA LYS A 255 22.05 -7.59 5.60
C LYS A 255 20.56 -7.25 5.72
N LEU A 256 20.21 -6.26 6.55
CA LEU A 256 18.81 -5.84 6.71
C LEU A 256 18.21 -5.33 5.40
N LEU A 257 18.97 -4.54 4.64
CA LEU A 257 18.54 -4.06 3.33
C LEU A 257 18.41 -5.17 2.30
N TYR A 258 19.26 -6.20 2.36
CA TYR A 258 19.16 -7.37 1.48
C TYR A 258 17.89 -8.19 1.74
N GLU A 259 17.49 -8.33 3.00
CA GLU A 259 16.19 -8.91 3.35
C GLU A 259 15.02 -8.04 2.84
N GLU A 260 15.12 -6.71 2.92
CA GLU A 260 14.11 -5.80 2.35
C GLU A 260 14.04 -5.87 0.82
N PHE A 261 15.19 -6.00 0.16
CA PHE A 261 15.27 -6.16 -1.29
C PHE A 261 14.55 -7.43 -1.76
N LYS A 262 14.48 -8.48 -0.92
CA LYS A 262 13.79 -9.74 -1.18
C LYS A 262 12.32 -9.75 -0.72
N HIS A 263 11.87 -8.75 0.02
CA HIS A 263 10.52 -8.74 0.59
C HIS A 263 9.46 -8.69 -0.52
N PRO A 264 8.48 -9.63 -0.57
CA PRO A 264 7.53 -9.76 -1.68
C PRO A 264 6.34 -8.79 -1.54
N ALA A 265 6.63 -7.49 -1.35
CA ALA A 265 5.63 -6.46 -1.04
C ALA A 265 4.48 -6.41 -2.06
N LEU A 266 4.79 -6.49 -3.36
CA LEU A 266 3.79 -6.44 -4.42
C LEU A 266 2.84 -7.64 -4.36
N LEU A 267 3.37 -8.85 -4.14
CA LEU A 267 2.55 -10.04 -4.02
C LEU A 267 1.64 -9.98 -2.79
N ILE A 268 2.16 -9.50 -1.66
CA ILE A 268 1.37 -9.30 -0.43
C ILE A 268 0.25 -8.29 -0.68
N ALA A 269 0.56 -7.16 -1.31
CA ALA A 269 -0.42 -6.11 -1.59
C ALA A 269 -1.53 -6.59 -2.53
N VAL A 270 -1.21 -7.23 -3.65
CA VAL A 270 -2.21 -7.71 -4.63
C VAL A 270 -3.05 -8.86 -4.06
N ARG A 271 -2.46 -9.76 -3.25
CA ARG A 271 -3.23 -10.78 -2.50
C ARG A 271 -4.20 -10.12 -1.52
N GLY A 272 -3.74 -9.10 -0.80
CA GLY A 272 -4.54 -8.32 0.12
C GLY A 272 -5.73 -7.63 -0.56
N GLU A 273 -5.50 -6.99 -1.70
CA GLU A 273 -6.56 -6.36 -2.50
C GLU A 273 -7.62 -7.37 -2.96
N ARG A 274 -7.19 -8.55 -3.46
CA ARG A 274 -8.11 -9.64 -3.83
C ARG A 274 -8.97 -10.06 -2.64
N ALA A 275 -8.34 -10.31 -1.50
CA ALA A 275 -9.00 -10.74 -0.28
C ALA A 275 -9.98 -9.70 0.24
N MET A 276 -9.57 -8.42 0.25
CA MET A 276 -10.36 -7.29 0.70
C MET A 276 -11.60 -7.07 -0.17
N ILE A 277 -11.45 -7.08 -1.49
CA ILE A 277 -12.58 -6.96 -2.41
C ILE A 277 -13.56 -8.11 -2.20
N HIS A 278 -13.08 -9.34 -2.06
CA HIS A 278 -13.97 -10.46 -1.78
C HIS A 278 -14.73 -10.28 -0.45
N GLU A 279 -14.05 -9.91 0.63
CA GLU A 279 -14.65 -9.67 1.94
C GLU A 279 -15.75 -8.59 1.89
N ILE A 280 -15.49 -7.48 1.21
CA ILE A 280 -16.46 -6.39 1.02
C ILE A 280 -17.73 -6.90 0.33
N PHE A 281 -17.60 -7.62 -0.79
CA PHE A 281 -18.75 -8.13 -1.51
C PHE A 281 -19.51 -9.21 -0.70
N SER A 282 -18.80 -10.10 0.01
CA SER A 282 -19.43 -11.08 0.91
C SER A 282 -20.20 -10.41 2.05
N HIS A 283 -19.72 -9.28 2.55
CA HIS A 283 -20.45 -8.47 3.54
C HIS A 283 -21.68 -7.78 2.97
N VAL A 284 -21.66 -7.38 1.70
CA VAL A 284 -22.85 -6.86 1.00
C VAL A 284 -23.90 -7.96 0.81
N GLU A 285 -23.49 -9.17 0.43
CA GLU A 285 -24.40 -10.31 0.31
C GLU A 285 -25.02 -10.72 1.65
N ALA A 286 -24.23 -10.62 2.73
CA ALA A 286 -24.70 -10.86 4.09
C ALA A 286 -25.56 -9.71 4.68
N GLY A 287 -25.73 -8.59 3.96
CA GLY A 287 -26.47 -7.41 4.42
C GLY A 287 -25.78 -6.62 5.53
N LYS A 288 -24.47 -6.82 5.72
CA LYS A 288 -23.64 -6.06 6.68
C LYS A 288 -23.15 -4.73 6.12
N ILE A 289 -23.05 -4.63 4.79
CA ILE A 289 -22.75 -3.40 4.04
C ILE A 289 -23.91 -3.18 3.08
N SER A 290 -24.41 -1.94 3.00
CA SER A 290 -25.49 -1.60 2.09
C SER A 290 -25.02 -1.50 0.64
N ALA A 291 -25.95 -1.73 -0.28
CA ALA A 291 -25.72 -1.53 -1.70
C ALA A 291 -25.30 -0.09 -2.04
N ALA A 292 -25.75 0.89 -1.24
CA ALA A 292 -25.41 2.29 -1.41
C ALA A 292 -24.00 2.60 -0.91
N GLU A 293 -23.58 2.02 0.23
CA GLU A 293 -22.20 2.14 0.75
C GLU A 293 -21.19 1.58 -0.26
N LEU A 294 -21.44 0.39 -0.84
CA LEU A 294 -20.58 -0.18 -1.88
C LEU A 294 -20.44 0.74 -3.10
N ARG A 295 -21.52 1.43 -3.48
CA ARG A 295 -21.48 2.39 -4.60
C ARG A 295 -20.72 3.65 -4.28
N GLN A 296 -20.84 4.18 -3.06
CA GLN A 296 -20.05 5.34 -2.65
C GLN A 296 -18.55 5.02 -2.70
N LEU A 297 -18.16 3.79 -2.32
CA LEU A 297 -16.80 3.31 -2.47
C LEU A 297 -16.34 3.35 -3.94
N GLY A 298 -17.12 2.76 -4.85
CA GLY A 298 -16.79 2.77 -6.29
C GLY A 298 -16.82 4.15 -6.95
N ALA A 299 -17.67 5.07 -6.45
CA ALA A 299 -17.75 6.44 -6.93
C ALA A 299 -16.72 7.39 -6.27
N GLN A 300 -15.94 6.91 -5.30
CA GLN A 300 -14.99 7.71 -4.51
C GLN A 300 -15.64 8.88 -3.76
N THR A 301 -16.88 8.70 -3.27
CA THR A 301 -17.67 9.73 -2.55
C THR A 301 -17.88 9.42 -1.08
N TRP A 302 -16.95 8.66 -0.47
CA TRP A 302 -17.03 8.24 0.93
C TRP A 302 -17.04 9.42 1.93
N GLY A 303 -17.71 9.25 3.08
CA GLY A 303 -17.70 10.22 4.20
C GLY A 303 -19.05 10.80 4.60
N VAL A 304 -20.12 10.52 3.85
CA VAL A 304 -21.52 10.84 4.22
C VAL A 304 -22.35 9.57 4.07
N PRO A 305 -23.03 9.09 5.14
CA PRO A 305 -23.89 7.92 5.03
C PRO A 305 -24.95 8.10 3.93
N PRO A 306 -25.24 7.06 3.14
CA PRO A 306 -26.25 7.14 2.09
C PRO A 306 -27.62 7.50 2.69
N GLY A 307 -28.33 8.41 2.00
CA GLY A 307 -29.70 8.74 2.34
C GLY A 307 -30.68 7.67 1.87
N VAL A 308 -31.96 7.85 2.22
CA VAL A 308 -33.03 6.90 1.86
C VAL A 308 -33.14 6.69 0.34
N LYS A 309 -32.90 7.73 -0.46
CA LYS A 309 -32.97 7.62 -1.93
C LYS A 309 -31.86 6.74 -2.48
N GLU A 310 -30.65 6.93 -1.97
CA GLU A 310 -29.45 6.17 -2.34
C GLU A 310 -29.61 4.71 -1.91
N GLU A 311 -30.17 4.44 -0.74
CA GLU A 311 -30.47 3.09 -0.25
C GLU A 311 -31.48 2.37 -1.14
N VAL A 312 -32.59 3.03 -1.52
CA VAL A 312 -33.58 2.45 -2.43
C VAL A 312 -32.96 2.17 -3.81
N ALA A 313 -32.17 3.11 -4.35
CA ALA A 313 -31.49 2.93 -5.62
C ALA A 313 -30.46 1.78 -5.56
N GLY A 314 -29.71 1.68 -4.46
CA GLY A 314 -28.82 0.57 -4.16
C GLY A 314 -29.55 -0.77 -4.20
N TYR A 315 -30.61 -0.90 -3.42
CA TYR A 315 -31.40 -2.12 -3.33
C TYR A 315 -31.95 -2.59 -4.69
N LEU A 316 -32.51 -1.69 -5.48
CA LEU A 316 -33.09 -2.01 -6.81
C LEU A 316 -32.06 -2.56 -7.81
N SER A 317 -30.79 -2.26 -7.58
CA SER A 317 -29.70 -2.55 -8.50
C SER A 317 -28.75 -3.66 -8.05
N ARG A 318 -29.04 -4.32 -6.92
CA ARG A 318 -28.27 -5.43 -6.36
C ARG A 318 -27.94 -6.56 -7.35
N HIS A 319 -28.71 -6.67 -8.43
CA HIS A 319 -28.49 -7.63 -9.49
C HIS A 319 -27.16 -7.42 -10.24
N GLU A 320 -26.53 -6.25 -10.09
CA GLU A 320 -25.21 -5.91 -10.65
C GLU A 320 -24.04 -6.47 -9.83
N PHE A 321 -24.26 -6.87 -8.57
CA PHE A 321 -23.18 -7.11 -7.61
C PHE A 321 -22.46 -8.44 -7.82
N LYS A 322 -23.19 -9.56 -7.94
CA LYS A 322 -22.57 -10.87 -8.20
C LYS A 322 -21.75 -10.90 -9.50
N PRO A 323 -22.24 -10.36 -10.64
CA PRO A 323 -21.42 -10.25 -11.85
C PRO A 323 -20.15 -9.43 -11.64
N ALA A 324 -20.23 -8.31 -10.89
CA ALA A 324 -19.06 -7.49 -10.60
C ALA A 324 -18.07 -8.22 -9.67
N HIS A 325 -18.56 -8.92 -8.66
CA HIS A 325 -17.76 -9.70 -7.71
C HIS A 325 -17.00 -10.83 -8.42
N ALA A 326 -17.70 -11.63 -9.22
CA ALA A 326 -17.10 -12.72 -9.98
C ALA A 326 -16.01 -12.20 -10.93
N TRP A 327 -16.30 -11.11 -11.64
CA TRP A 327 -15.34 -10.49 -12.57
C TRP A 327 -14.10 -9.96 -11.83
N LEU A 328 -14.28 -9.20 -10.76
CA LEU A 328 -13.18 -8.66 -9.96
C LEU A 328 -12.34 -9.76 -9.31
N LEU A 329 -12.97 -10.82 -8.83
CA LEU A 329 -12.25 -11.92 -8.20
C LEU A 329 -11.36 -12.65 -9.21
N ARG A 330 -11.83 -12.89 -10.43
CA ARG A 330 -10.99 -13.45 -11.51
C ARG A 330 -9.88 -12.49 -11.91
N TYR A 331 -10.21 -11.22 -12.15
CA TYR A 331 -9.24 -10.18 -12.48
C TYR A 331 -8.11 -10.09 -11.45
N LEU A 332 -8.43 -10.06 -10.16
CA LEU A 332 -7.43 -10.00 -9.09
C LEU A 332 -6.71 -11.34 -8.87
N THR A 333 -7.35 -12.47 -9.18
CA THR A 333 -6.67 -13.77 -9.19
C THR A 333 -5.63 -13.84 -10.29
N GLU A 334 -5.96 -13.40 -11.50
CA GLU A 334 -5.01 -13.30 -12.61
C GLU A 334 -3.86 -12.34 -12.28
N ALA A 335 -4.15 -11.19 -11.66
CA ALA A 335 -3.11 -10.27 -11.18
C ALA A 335 -2.15 -10.94 -10.18
N VAL A 336 -2.65 -11.75 -9.24
CA VAL A 336 -1.83 -12.52 -8.31
C VAL A 336 -0.94 -13.51 -9.06
N GLU A 337 -1.49 -14.25 -10.03
CA GLU A 337 -0.71 -15.22 -10.82
C GLU A 337 0.34 -14.54 -11.69
N ILE A 338 0.02 -13.40 -12.31
CA ILE A 338 0.98 -12.57 -13.04
C ILE A 338 2.16 -12.20 -12.13
N VAL A 339 1.89 -11.73 -10.92
CA VAL A 339 2.95 -11.32 -9.98
C VAL A 339 3.78 -12.52 -9.51
N LYS A 340 3.16 -13.69 -9.31
CA LYS A 340 3.88 -14.93 -8.98
C LYS A 340 4.83 -15.38 -10.10
N LEU A 341 4.40 -15.27 -11.36
CA LEU A 341 5.11 -15.82 -12.52
C LEU A 341 6.13 -14.85 -13.13
N SER A 342 5.88 -13.53 -13.06
CA SER A 342 6.67 -12.52 -13.79
C SER A 342 7.95 -12.08 -13.07
N GLY A 343 8.21 -12.59 -11.86
CA GLY A 343 9.37 -12.20 -11.06
C GLY A 343 9.47 -10.68 -10.87
N ASP A 344 10.52 -10.07 -11.45
CA ASP A 344 10.85 -8.65 -11.25
C ASP A 344 10.21 -7.70 -12.27
N SER A 345 9.46 -8.22 -13.26
CA SER A 345 8.88 -7.41 -14.35
C SER A 345 7.40 -7.68 -14.62
N PRO A 346 6.50 -7.55 -13.61
CA PRO A 346 5.06 -7.78 -13.79
C PRO A 346 4.33 -6.64 -14.52
N GLU A 347 4.97 -5.50 -14.83
CA GLU A 347 4.27 -4.29 -15.26
C GLU A 347 3.60 -4.43 -16.64
N VAL A 348 4.27 -5.11 -17.58
CA VAL A 348 3.72 -5.29 -18.93
C VAL A 348 2.48 -6.20 -18.88
N PRO A 349 2.53 -7.42 -18.30
CA PRO A 349 1.35 -8.25 -18.17
C PRO A 349 0.24 -7.61 -17.31
N LEU A 350 0.58 -6.89 -16.24
CA LEU A 350 -0.42 -6.19 -15.42
C LEU A 350 -1.11 -5.06 -16.21
N ARG A 351 -0.40 -4.36 -17.10
CA ARG A 351 -0.99 -3.35 -17.98
C ARG A 351 -1.92 -3.96 -19.02
N GLU A 352 -1.55 -5.12 -19.57
CA GLU A 352 -2.40 -5.88 -20.49
C GLU A 352 -3.68 -6.37 -19.78
N LEU A 353 -3.54 -6.88 -18.56
CA LEU A 353 -4.67 -7.23 -17.70
C LEU A 353 -5.55 -6.00 -17.42
N GLU A 354 -4.96 -4.86 -17.07
CA GLU A 354 -5.71 -3.62 -16.79
C GLU A 354 -6.52 -3.13 -18.01
N ALA A 355 -6.02 -3.34 -19.23
CA ALA A 355 -6.75 -2.99 -20.46
C ALA A 355 -8.09 -3.74 -20.60
N THR A 356 -8.22 -4.93 -19.98
CA THR A 356 -9.48 -5.70 -19.97
C THR A 356 -10.62 -5.01 -19.20
N LEU A 357 -10.30 -4.02 -18.35
CA LEU A 357 -11.30 -3.23 -17.61
C LEU A 357 -12.29 -2.50 -18.53
N ALA A 358 -11.93 -2.25 -19.79
CA ALA A 358 -12.83 -1.66 -20.78
C ALA A 358 -14.09 -2.51 -21.04
N HIS A 359 -14.02 -3.82 -20.77
CA HIS A 359 -15.10 -4.79 -20.95
C HIS A 359 -15.72 -5.26 -19.63
N ALA A 360 -15.30 -4.69 -18.49
CA ALA A 360 -15.80 -5.06 -17.17
C ALA A 360 -17.23 -4.51 -16.92
N PRO A 361 -18.04 -5.18 -16.08
CA PRO A 361 -19.24 -4.57 -15.49
C PRO A 361 -18.92 -3.21 -14.85
N LEU A 362 -19.84 -2.25 -14.93
CA LEU A 362 -19.58 -0.87 -14.48
C LEU A 362 -19.02 -0.79 -13.05
N LEU A 363 -19.66 -1.51 -12.12
CA LEU A 363 -19.25 -1.53 -10.72
C LEU A 363 -17.88 -2.19 -10.53
N ALA A 364 -17.57 -3.24 -11.30
CA ALA A 364 -16.25 -3.85 -11.30
C ALA A 364 -15.18 -2.87 -11.77
N ARG A 365 -15.44 -2.16 -12.88
CA ARG A 365 -14.54 -1.14 -13.43
C ARG A 365 -14.26 -0.01 -12.44
N GLN A 366 -15.25 0.36 -11.63
CA GLN A 366 -15.13 1.41 -10.61
C GLN A 366 -14.31 0.99 -9.39
N LEU A 367 -14.39 -0.29 -9.00
CA LEU A 367 -13.73 -0.82 -7.80
C LEU A 367 -12.37 -1.45 -8.09
N ALA A 368 -12.04 -1.72 -9.36
CA ALA A 368 -10.81 -2.40 -9.72
C ALA A 368 -9.54 -1.58 -9.39
N PRO A 369 -8.49 -2.26 -8.93
CA PRO A 369 -7.10 -2.05 -9.26
C PRO A 369 -6.72 -0.96 -10.25
N LYS A 370 -5.92 0.04 -9.85
CA LYS A 370 -5.01 0.70 -10.80
C LYS A 370 -3.60 0.27 -10.43
N PHE A 371 -2.91 -0.49 -11.29
CA PHE A 371 -1.65 -1.12 -10.89
C PHE A 371 -0.49 -0.13 -10.79
N GLU A 372 -0.62 1.05 -11.40
CA GLU A 372 0.33 2.16 -11.24
C GLU A 372 0.51 2.57 -9.78
N ARG A 373 -0.50 2.37 -8.91
CA ARG A 373 -0.41 2.69 -7.48
C ARG A 373 0.72 1.94 -6.77
N PHE A 374 1.12 0.77 -7.29
CA PHE A 374 2.18 -0.06 -6.73
C PHE A 374 3.59 0.32 -7.19
N ALA A 375 3.75 1.34 -8.03
CA ALA A 375 5.06 1.79 -8.54
C ALA A 375 6.06 2.10 -7.41
N THR A 376 5.56 2.60 -6.28
CA THR A 376 6.38 2.90 -5.09
C THR A 376 7.09 1.66 -4.52
N LEU A 377 6.51 0.47 -4.63
CA LEU A 377 7.09 -0.79 -4.14
C LEU A 377 8.34 -1.15 -4.95
N LYS A 378 8.25 -1.02 -6.28
CA LYS A 378 9.37 -1.25 -7.21
C LYS A 378 10.48 -0.23 -7.05
N ALA A 379 10.13 1.05 -6.91
CA ALA A 379 11.09 2.13 -6.64
C ALA A 379 11.87 1.88 -5.33
N SER A 380 11.18 1.47 -4.26
CA SER A 380 11.80 1.14 -2.97
C SER A 380 12.76 -0.04 -3.10
N ARG A 381 12.40 -1.10 -3.84
CA ARG A 381 13.27 -2.24 -4.11
C ARG A 381 14.52 -1.84 -4.90
N ALA A 382 14.38 -1.02 -5.95
CA ALA A 382 15.52 -0.50 -6.71
C ALA A 382 16.49 0.28 -5.82
N LEU A 383 15.96 1.12 -4.92
CA LEU A 383 16.77 1.89 -3.99
C LEU A 383 17.44 1.02 -2.93
N CYS A 384 16.78 -0.04 -2.44
CA CYS A 384 17.42 -1.03 -1.57
C CYS A 384 18.64 -1.66 -2.26
N GLY A 385 18.52 -2.04 -3.54
CA GLY A 385 19.63 -2.54 -4.33
C GLY A 385 20.79 -1.54 -4.42
N CYS A 386 20.49 -0.26 -4.68
CA CYS A 386 21.50 0.80 -4.70
C CYS A 386 22.20 0.96 -3.35
N ALA A 387 21.44 0.92 -2.25
CA ALA A 387 21.98 1.05 -0.90
C ALA A 387 22.84 -0.16 -0.51
N ILE A 388 22.44 -1.39 -0.84
CA ILE A 388 23.24 -2.61 -0.60
C ILE A 388 24.60 -2.50 -1.29
N ALA A 389 24.60 -2.13 -2.57
CA ALA A 389 25.83 -1.97 -3.34
C ALA A 389 26.68 -0.78 -2.84
N ALA A 390 26.05 0.31 -2.38
CA ALA A 390 26.75 1.44 -1.79
C ALA A 390 27.41 1.10 -0.44
N LEU A 391 26.71 0.38 0.44
CA LEU A 391 27.31 -0.08 1.70
C LEU A 391 28.50 -1.01 1.42
N ALA A 392 28.38 -1.92 0.47
CA ALA A 392 29.51 -2.75 0.03
C ALA A 392 30.66 -1.90 -0.55
N ALA A 393 30.37 -0.85 -1.32
CA ALA A 393 31.39 0.06 -1.84
C ALA A 393 32.09 0.88 -0.75
N GLU A 394 31.38 1.32 0.28
CA GLU A 394 31.99 1.99 1.44
C GLU A 394 32.89 1.01 2.22
N ARG A 395 32.45 -0.23 2.42
CA ARG A 395 33.26 -1.29 3.03
C ARG A 395 34.51 -1.60 2.21
N TYR A 396 34.38 -1.66 0.88
CA TYR A 396 35.50 -1.81 -0.04
C TYR A 396 36.51 -0.66 0.14
N ARG A 397 36.04 0.59 0.19
CA ARG A 397 36.88 1.77 0.41
C ARG A 397 37.59 1.75 1.76
N LEU A 398 36.93 1.26 2.82
CA LEU A 398 37.58 1.13 4.14
C LEU A 398 38.80 0.19 4.08
N GLN A 399 38.71 -0.88 3.28
CA GLN A 399 39.76 -1.88 3.11
C GLN A 399 40.85 -1.45 2.11
N HIS A 400 40.47 -0.86 0.97
CA HIS A 400 41.37 -0.59 -0.16
C HIS A 400 41.79 0.88 -0.30
N LYS A 401 41.16 1.79 0.46
CA LYS A 401 41.39 3.25 0.45
C LYS A 401 41.02 3.99 -0.85
N HIS A 402 40.44 3.30 -1.83
CA HIS A 402 39.83 3.89 -3.02
C HIS A 402 38.44 3.29 -3.28
N TRP A 403 37.66 3.94 -4.14
CA TRP A 403 36.37 3.39 -4.59
C TRP A 403 36.57 2.21 -5.56
N PRO A 404 35.60 1.29 -5.66
CA PRO A 404 35.59 0.30 -6.74
C PRO A 404 35.47 1.00 -8.10
N ALA A 405 36.08 0.42 -9.14
CA ALA A 405 35.95 0.91 -10.51
C ALA A 405 34.65 0.40 -11.17
N ALA A 406 34.18 -0.78 -10.76
CA ALA A 406 32.92 -1.39 -11.17
C ALA A 406 32.26 -2.14 -10.01
N LEU A 407 30.94 -2.37 -10.09
CA LEU A 407 30.24 -3.17 -9.08
C LEU A 407 30.74 -4.63 -9.01
N ALA A 408 31.31 -5.15 -10.09
CA ALA A 408 31.94 -6.47 -10.12
C ALA A 408 33.12 -6.60 -9.15
N ASP A 409 33.82 -5.49 -8.85
CA ASP A 409 34.94 -5.48 -7.89
C ASP A 409 34.45 -5.82 -6.47
N LEU A 410 33.20 -5.48 -6.15
CA LEU A 410 32.58 -5.78 -4.85
C LEU A 410 32.28 -7.27 -4.69
N VAL A 411 31.95 -7.95 -5.80
CA VAL A 411 31.79 -9.40 -5.83
C VAL A 411 33.15 -10.08 -5.69
N ALA A 412 34.15 -9.62 -6.45
CA ALA A 412 35.52 -10.16 -6.36
C ALA A 412 36.12 -10.00 -4.94
N ALA A 413 35.73 -8.95 -4.21
CA ALA A 413 36.14 -8.72 -2.83
C ALA A 413 35.30 -9.48 -1.77
N ASN A 414 34.33 -10.33 -2.19
CA ASN A 414 33.39 -11.02 -1.30
C ASN A 414 32.56 -10.08 -0.41
N LEU A 415 32.26 -8.88 -0.90
CA LEU A 415 31.41 -7.90 -0.22
C LEU A 415 29.96 -7.96 -0.72
N LEU A 416 29.75 -8.58 -1.89
CA LEU A 416 28.45 -8.95 -2.46
C LEU A 416 28.53 -10.38 -3.00
N ASP A 417 27.44 -11.14 -2.88
CA ASP A 417 27.33 -12.44 -3.55
C ASP A 417 27.17 -12.26 -5.07
N GLU A 418 26.37 -11.27 -5.46
CA GLU A 418 26.15 -10.84 -6.84
C GLU A 418 25.82 -9.34 -6.88
N VAL A 419 25.97 -8.71 -8.04
CA VAL A 419 25.53 -7.32 -8.23
C VAL A 419 24.00 -7.30 -8.24
N PRO A 420 23.33 -6.49 -7.40
CA PRO A 420 21.87 -6.44 -7.40
C PRO A 420 21.32 -6.05 -8.78
N THR A 421 20.32 -6.81 -9.22
CA THR A 421 19.59 -6.54 -10.47
C THR A 421 18.70 -5.31 -10.31
N ASP A 422 18.73 -4.45 -11.31
CA ASP A 422 17.84 -3.31 -11.44
C ASP A 422 16.44 -3.82 -11.85
N PRO A 423 15.40 -3.58 -11.04
CA PRO A 423 14.08 -4.12 -11.33
C PRO A 423 13.45 -3.49 -12.59
N TYR A 424 13.92 -2.34 -13.07
CA TYR A 424 13.32 -1.67 -14.22
C TYR A 424 13.77 -2.22 -15.58
N ASP A 425 14.98 -2.78 -15.69
CA ASP A 425 15.49 -3.30 -16.96
C ASP A 425 16.13 -4.70 -16.89
N GLY A 426 16.09 -5.34 -15.71
CA GLY A 426 16.56 -6.70 -15.51
C GLY A 426 18.08 -6.87 -15.63
N LYS A 427 18.84 -5.78 -15.69
CA LYS A 427 20.30 -5.78 -15.79
C LYS A 427 20.94 -5.36 -14.45
N PRO A 428 22.25 -5.58 -14.24
CA PRO A 428 22.92 -5.08 -13.04
C PRO A 428 22.75 -3.57 -12.87
N LEU A 429 22.65 -3.11 -11.62
CA LEU A 429 22.68 -1.68 -11.28
C LEU A 429 23.93 -0.98 -11.85
N ARG A 430 23.86 0.35 -11.96
CA ARG A 430 24.90 1.15 -12.60
C ARG A 430 25.74 1.84 -11.56
N LEU A 431 27.04 1.92 -11.81
CA LEU A 431 27.98 2.73 -11.06
C LEU A 431 28.56 3.80 -11.98
N ARG A 432 28.61 5.03 -11.50
CA ARG A 432 29.23 6.16 -12.20
C ARG A 432 30.11 6.92 -11.23
N ALA A 433 31.32 7.26 -11.68
CA ALA A 433 32.20 8.18 -10.96
C ALA A 433 31.67 9.61 -11.08
N THR A 434 31.78 10.38 -10.00
CA THR A 434 31.43 11.81 -9.97
C THR A 434 32.64 12.63 -9.52
N LYS A 435 32.57 13.96 -9.65
CA LYS A 435 33.63 14.86 -9.16
C LYS A 435 33.87 14.75 -7.64
N SER A 436 32.92 14.20 -6.89
CA SER A 436 32.94 14.17 -5.42
C SER A 436 32.88 12.78 -4.83
N GLY A 437 32.90 11.72 -5.64
CA GLY A 437 32.85 10.32 -5.19
C GLY A 437 32.20 9.42 -6.23
N ILE A 438 31.28 8.55 -5.84
CA ILE A 438 30.57 7.63 -6.75
C ILE A 438 29.06 7.72 -6.54
N VAL A 439 28.31 7.37 -7.59
CA VAL A 439 26.87 7.20 -7.53
C VAL A 439 26.52 5.81 -8.05
N ILE A 440 25.63 5.13 -7.33
CA ILE A 440 25.04 3.85 -7.73
C ILE A 440 23.55 4.09 -7.96
N TYR A 441 23.05 3.71 -9.12
CA TYR A 441 21.70 4.07 -9.53
C TYR A 441 20.99 3.00 -10.35
N SER A 442 19.67 3.08 -10.34
CA SER A 442 18.77 2.35 -11.24
C SER A 442 18.33 3.25 -12.39
N VAL A 443 18.09 2.69 -13.57
CA VAL A 443 17.66 3.43 -14.78
C VAL A 443 16.24 3.98 -14.69
N GLY A 444 15.47 3.55 -13.68
CA GLY A 444 14.12 4.01 -13.42
C GLY A 444 13.09 3.62 -14.49
N PRO A 445 11.84 4.09 -14.36
CA PRO A 445 10.70 3.65 -15.17
C PRO A 445 10.85 3.93 -16.66
N ASN A 446 11.57 4.98 -17.04
CA ASN A 446 11.78 5.37 -18.43
C ASN A 446 13.07 4.78 -19.04
N GLY A 447 13.93 4.16 -18.24
CA GLY A 447 15.19 3.58 -18.69
C GLY A 447 16.29 4.59 -19.04
N ASP A 448 16.07 5.88 -18.79
CA ASP A 448 16.97 6.98 -19.15
C ASP A 448 17.58 7.70 -17.94
N TYR A 449 17.29 7.25 -16.72
CA TYR A 449 17.85 7.87 -15.51
C TYR A 449 19.36 7.64 -15.42
N GLY A 450 20.13 8.71 -15.33
CA GLY A 450 21.59 8.69 -15.34
C GLY A 450 22.27 8.81 -13.97
N GLY A 451 21.49 8.78 -12.88
CA GLY A 451 22.03 9.00 -11.53
C GLY A 451 22.63 10.39 -11.33
N THR A 452 21.97 11.43 -11.86
CA THR A 452 22.47 12.82 -11.90
C THR A 452 21.74 13.76 -10.94
N ALA A 453 20.84 13.26 -10.08
CA ALA A 453 19.95 14.13 -9.29
C ALA A 453 20.70 15.06 -8.33
N LEU A 454 21.86 14.64 -7.84
CA LEU A 454 22.71 15.44 -6.95
C LEU A 454 23.90 16.14 -7.65
N ASP A 455 23.97 16.14 -8.99
CA ASP A 455 25.10 16.77 -9.70
C ASP A 455 25.01 18.30 -9.76
N GLY A 456 23.79 18.86 -9.74
CA GLY A 456 23.53 20.29 -9.87
C GLY A 456 23.30 21.05 -8.55
N ASN A 457 23.37 20.40 -7.39
CA ASN A 457 23.00 20.96 -6.08
C ASN A 457 21.58 21.59 -6.00
N VAL A 458 20.71 21.35 -6.98
CA VAL A 458 19.30 21.77 -6.95
C VAL A 458 18.45 20.60 -6.42
N PRO A 459 17.61 20.81 -5.39
CA PRO A 459 16.72 19.77 -4.90
C PRO A 459 15.77 19.33 -6.01
N THR A 460 15.86 18.07 -6.43
CA THR A 460 14.74 17.40 -7.11
C THR A 460 13.80 16.86 -6.06
N ALA A 461 12.51 16.72 -6.37
CA ALA A 461 11.59 16.04 -5.46
C ALA A 461 12.10 14.61 -5.23
N ASP A 462 12.41 14.27 -3.97
CA ASP A 462 13.12 13.03 -3.59
C ASP A 462 12.35 11.74 -3.94
N ASN A 463 11.05 11.86 -4.22
CA ASN A 463 10.15 10.73 -4.45
C ASN A 463 10.55 9.85 -5.63
N ASP A 464 11.29 10.38 -6.61
CA ASP A 464 11.73 9.65 -7.81
C ASP A 464 13.26 9.52 -7.93
N ARG A 465 14.01 9.83 -6.86
CA ARG A 465 15.47 9.67 -6.87
C ARG A 465 15.84 8.19 -6.71
N LEU A 466 16.30 7.56 -7.79
CA LEU A 466 16.69 6.14 -7.80
C LEU A 466 18.21 5.97 -7.78
N GLU A 467 18.89 6.75 -6.94
CA GLU A 467 20.34 6.70 -6.73
C GLU A 467 20.70 6.71 -5.24
N PHE A 468 21.89 6.17 -4.95
CA PHE A 468 22.61 6.34 -3.69
C PHE A 468 24.00 6.90 -4.00
N ARG A 469 24.38 7.99 -3.34
CA ARG A 469 25.67 8.64 -3.55
C ARG A 469 26.60 8.46 -2.35
N LEU A 470 27.88 8.33 -2.65
CA LEU A 470 28.95 8.29 -1.67
C LEU A 470 29.98 9.37 -2.00
N TRP A 471 30.41 10.10 -0.98
CA TRP A 471 31.36 11.20 -1.11
C TRP A 471 32.77 10.78 -0.66
N HIS A 472 33.80 11.28 -1.34
CA HIS A 472 35.18 11.15 -0.92
C HIS A 472 35.36 11.64 0.53
N ALA A 473 36.18 10.96 1.31
CA ALA A 473 36.37 11.27 2.73
C ALA A 473 36.79 12.72 3.00
N GLU A 474 37.55 13.32 2.08
CA GLU A 474 38.00 14.73 2.13
C GLU A 474 36.88 15.76 1.97
N ARG A 475 35.70 15.33 1.51
CA ARG A 475 34.54 16.17 1.24
C ARG A 475 33.34 15.86 2.14
N ARG A 476 33.56 15.12 3.24
CA ARG A 476 32.52 14.76 4.24
C ARG A 476 32.47 15.75 5.40
#